data_AF-A0A2P5CUU0-F1
#
_entry.id   AF-A0A2P5CUU0-F1
#
_cell.length_a   1.000
_cell.length_b   1.000
_cell.length_c   1.000
_cell.angle_alpha   90.00
_cell.angle_beta   90.00
_cell.angle_gamma   90.00
#
_symmetry.space_group_name_H-M   'P 1'
#
loop_
_entity.id
_entity.type
_entity.pdbx_description
1 polymer ?
#
loop_
_entity_poly.entity_id
_entity_poly.type
_entity_poly.pdbx_seq_one_letter_code
_entity_poly.pdbx_strand_id
1 'polypeptide(L)'
;MRERNFNQTIPPVKVEDGEEITYQKATTAVKKTVHYLSALQASDGHWPAENAGPLFFLPPLVMCLYITGHLNTIFTSEHRKEILRYMFYHQNEDGGWGLHIEGQSTMFCTTLNYICMRILGEEPDGGQHNACAKARQWILDHGGVTYIPSWGKFWLSILGVSDWAGTNPIPPEFWTLPLFFPTHPARDNQQRWLVNVVDGHN
;
A
#
# COMPACT_ATOMS: atom_id res chain seq x y z
N MET A 1 -12.48 15.30 -13.02
CA MET A 1 -13.83 15.72 -13.48
C MET A 1 -13.99 17.22 -13.63
N ARG A 2 -13.64 18.05 -12.63
CA ARG A 2 -13.53 19.52 -12.82
C ARG A 2 -12.57 19.90 -13.94
N GLU A 3 -11.44 19.20 -14.04
CA GLU A 3 -10.43 19.40 -15.10
C GLU A 3 -10.94 19.15 -16.53
N ARG A 4 -12.05 18.43 -16.69
CA ARG A 4 -12.65 18.12 -17.99
C ARG A 4 -13.97 18.83 -18.24
N ASN A 5 -14.37 19.76 -17.36
CA ASN A 5 -15.66 20.46 -17.41
C ASN A 5 -16.86 19.51 -17.61
N PHE A 6 -16.77 18.27 -17.11
CA PHE A 6 -17.83 17.30 -17.28
C PHE A 6 -19.05 17.72 -16.46
N ASN A 7 -20.21 17.76 -17.13
CA ASN A 7 -21.49 18.01 -16.48
C ASN A 7 -22.44 16.83 -16.72
N GLN A 8 -22.94 16.23 -15.65
CA GLN A 8 -23.89 15.13 -15.74
C GLN A 8 -25.29 15.68 -16.04
N THR A 9 -25.74 15.51 -17.28
CA THR A 9 -27.04 16.00 -17.75
C THR A 9 -28.18 15.00 -17.51
N ILE A 10 -27.87 13.73 -17.26
CA ILE A 10 -28.89 12.69 -17.05
C ILE A 10 -29.22 12.61 -15.55
N PRO A 11 -30.50 12.83 -15.15
CA PRO A 11 -30.89 12.83 -13.75
C PRO A 11 -30.73 11.45 -13.10
N PRO A 12 -30.46 11.38 -11.77
CA PRO A 12 -30.47 10.12 -11.04
C PRO A 12 -31.86 9.46 -11.12
N VAL A 13 -31.85 8.16 -11.45
CA VAL A 13 -33.04 7.31 -11.34
C VAL A 13 -33.19 6.93 -9.88
N LYS A 14 -34.36 7.17 -9.29
CA LYS A 14 -34.74 6.67 -7.96
C LYS A 14 -35.70 5.49 -8.14
N VAL A 15 -35.49 4.46 -7.35
CA VAL A 15 -36.36 3.29 -7.24
C VAL A 15 -36.66 3.13 -5.76
N GLU A 16 -37.94 3.11 -5.40
CA GLU A 16 -38.38 2.92 -4.01
C GLU A 16 -38.46 1.42 -3.65
N ASP A 17 -38.43 1.10 -2.35
CA ASP A 17 -38.54 -0.28 -1.90
C ASP A 17 -39.87 -0.90 -2.32
N GLY A 18 -39.81 -2.01 -3.06
CA GLY A 18 -40.99 -2.70 -3.60
C GLY A 18 -41.49 -2.16 -4.94
N GLU A 19 -40.87 -1.13 -5.51
CA GLU A 19 -41.22 -0.61 -6.83
C GLU A 19 -40.67 -1.49 -7.98
N GLU A 20 -41.50 -1.75 -8.99
CA GLU A 20 -41.07 -2.51 -10.17
C GLU A 20 -40.07 -1.71 -11.03
N ILE A 21 -38.91 -2.33 -11.33
CA ILE A 21 -37.88 -1.72 -12.18
C ILE A 21 -38.31 -1.82 -13.65
N THR A 22 -38.82 -0.72 -14.18
CA THR A 22 -39.21 -0.66 -15.60
C THR A 22 -37.98 -0.62 -16.52
N TYR A 23 -38.15 -1.10 -17.76
CA TYR A 23 -37.12 -1.02 -18.82
C TYR A 23 -36.60 0.42 -19.02
N GLN A 24 -37.47 1.42 -18.91
CA GLN A 24 -37.10 2.83 -19.05
C GLN A 24 -36.20 3.29 -17.91
N LYS A 25 -36.50 2.91 -16.66
CA LYS A 25 -35.65 3.22 -15.50
C LYS A 25 -34.27 2.60 -15.65
N ALA A 26 -34.20 1.32 -16.01
CA ALA A 26 -32.95 0.61 -16.25
C ALA A 26 -32.13 1.28 -17.37
N THR A 27 -32.77 1.59 -18.50
CA THR A 27 -32.12 2.24 -19.66
C THR A 27 -31.55 3.61 -19.28
N THR A 28 -32.30 4.43 -18.54
CA THR A 28 -31.83 5.74 -18.09
C THR A 28 -30.64 5.62 -17.14
N ALA A 29 -30.66 4.66 -16.21
CA ALA A 29 -29.55 4.40 -15.30
C ALA A 29 -28.28 3.98 -16.06
N VAL A 30 -28.39 3.06 -17.02
CA VAL A 30 -27.27 2.62 -17.86
C VAL A 30 -26.70 3.79 -18.67
N LYS A 31 -27.56 4.58 -19.34
CA LYS A 31 -27.11 5.76 -20.10
C LYS A 31 -26.35 6.76 -19.23
N LYS A 32 -26.86 7.01 -18.01
CA LYS A 32 -26.19 7.88 -17.04
C LYS A 32 -24.81 7.36 -16.66
N THR A 33 -24.70 6.07 -16.36
CA THR A 33 -23.43 5.41 -15.98
C THR A 33 -22.45 5.40 -17.14
N VAL A 34 -22.87 5.07 -18.36
CA VAL A 34 -22.01 5.13 -19.55
C VAL A 34 -21.49 6.54 -19.76
N HIS A 35 -22.37 7.56 -19.72
CA HIS A 35 -21.97 8.96 -19.86
C HIS A 35 -20.92 9.37 -18.79
N TYR A 36 -21.10 8.90 -17.56
CA TYR A 36 -20.16 9.17 -16.46
C TYR A 36 -18.81 8.45 -16.65
N LEU A 37 -18.83 7.14 -16.94
CA LEU A 37 -17.60 6.36 -17.12
C LEU A 37 -16.82 6.82 -18.34
N SER A 38 -17.47 7.17 -19.45
CA SER A 38 -16.81 7.77 -20.62
C SER A 38 -16.04 9.04 -20.26
N ALA A 39 -16.54 9.85 -19.33
CA ALA A 39 -15.84 11.06 -18.89
C ALA A 39 -14.59 10.79 -18.04
N LEU A 40 -14.52 9.62 -17.39
CA LEU A 40 -13.36 9.18 -16.59
C LEU A 40 -12.25 8.55 -17.43
N GLN A 41 -12.52 8.17 -18.68
CA GLN A 41 -11.53 7.52 -19.56
C GLN A 41 -10.32 8.43 -19.81
N ALA A 42 -9.10 7.98 -19.54
CA ALA A 42 -7.88 8.71 -19.87
C ALA A 42 -7.74 8.95 -21.39
N SER A 43 -6.87 9.89 -21.77
CA SER A 43 -6.72 10.31 -23.18
C SER A 43 -6.21 9.21 -24.11
N ASP A 44 -5.55 8.20 -23.57
CA ASP A 44 -5.05 6.99 -24.23
C ASP A 44 -6.06 5.81 -24.19
N GLY A 45 -7.25 6.04 -23.63
CA GLY A 45 -8.36 5.09 -23.64
C GLY A 45 -8.49 4.19 -22.42
N HIS A 46 -7.56 4.22 -21.45
CA HIS A 46 -7.69 3.41 -20.22
C HIS A 46 -8.60 4.08 -19.17
N TRP A 47 -8.98 3.36 -18.12
CA TRP A 47 -9.69 3.93 -16.96
C TRP A 47 -8.79 3.93 -15.75
N PRO A 48 -8.23 5.09 -15.35
CA PRO A 48 -7.42 5.17 -14.15
C PRO A 48 -8.32 4.92 -12.93
N ALA A 49 -7.86 4.04 -12.06
CA ALA A 49 -8.52 3.73 -10.80
C ALA A 49 -7.47 3.69 -9.70
N GLU A 50 -7.89 4.08 -8.50
CA GLU A 50 -7.08 3.90 -7.32
C GLU A 50 -6.97 2.40 -6.99
N ASN A 51 -5.74 1.89 -6.91
CA ASN A 51 -5.44 0.54 -6.45
C ASN A 51 -4.78 0.60 -5.08
N ALA A 52 -5.55 1.08 -4.10
CA ALA A 52 -5.14 1.21 -2.71
C ALA A 52 -5.57 -0.01 -1.89
N GLY A 53 -5.14 -0.06 -0.63
CA GLY A 53 -5.55 -1.09 0.31
C GLY A 53 -4.39 -1.49 1.22
N PRO A 54 -3.31 -2.09 0.68
CA PRO A 54 -2.19 -2.56 1.50
C PRO A 54 -1.39 -1.42 2.13
N LEU A 55 -1.22 -1.47 3.46
CA LEU A 55 -0.53 -0.42 4.24
C LEU A 55 0.96 -0.73 4.47
N PHE A 56 1.55 -1.57 3.63
CA PHE A 56 2.96 -2.00 3.71
C PHE A 56 3.74 -1.87 2.39
N PHE A 57 3.20 -1.20 1.36
CA PHE A 57 3.95 -0.90 0.14
C PHE A 57 4.68 0.44 0.19
N LEU A 58 3.99 1.47 0.68
CA LEU A 58 4.54 2.82 0.74
C LEU A 58 5.69 2.96 1.77
N PRO A 59 5.61 2.39 2.99
CA PRO A 59 6.73 2.50 3.93
C PRO A 59 8.05 1.93 3.40
N PRO A 60 8.11 0.70 2.84
CA PRO A 60 9.33 0.21 2.19
C PRO A 60 9.88 1.11 1.08
N LEU A 61 9.01 1.70 0.25
CA LEU A 61 9.44 2.62 -0.80
C LEU A 61 10.12 3.87 -0.21
N VAL A 62 9.53 4.46 0.83
CA VAL A 62 10.11 5.59 1.56
C VAL A 62 11.46 5.20 2.19
N MET A 63 11.54 4.03 2.81
CA MET A 63 12.80 3.50 3.37
C MET A 63 13.88 3.35 2.30
N CYS A 64 13.57 2.72 1.16
CA CYS A 64 14.51 2.59 0.03
C CYS A 64 15.01 3.94 -0.47
N LEU A 65 14.11 4.90 -0.68
CA LEU A 65 14.48 6.23 -1.16
C LEU A 65 15.30 7.02 -0.14
N TYR A 66 15.04 6.80 1.15
CA TYR A 66 15.84 7.36 2.23
C TYR A 66 17.27 6.78 2.22
N ILE A 67 17.40 5.46 2.20
CA ILE A 67 18.70 4.76 2.22
C ILE A 67 19.53 5.10 0.99
N THR A 68 18.90 5.19 -0.18
CA THR A 68 19.59 5.51 -1.44
C THR A 68 19.84 7.01 -1.63
N GLY A 69 19.36 7.88 -0.74
CA GLY A 69 19.55 9.34 -0.83
C GLY A 69 18.64 10.06 -1.84
N HIS A 70 17.63 9.39 -2.40
CA HIS A 70 16.75 9.94 -3.44
C HIS A 70 15.42 10.50 -2.90
N LEU A 71 15.19 10.47 -1.59
CA LEU A 71 13.93 10.87 -0.96
C LEU A 71 13.47 12.29 -1.36
N ASN A 72 14.39 13.27 -1.37
CA ASN A 72 14.08 14.66 -1.76
C ASN A 72 13.93 14.85 -3.26
N THR A 73 14.52 13.96 -4.07
CA THR A 73 14.44 14.00 -5.53
C THR A 73 13.10 13.47 -6.03
N ILE A 74 12.58 12.40 -5.40
CA ILE A 74 11.34 11.73 -5.80
C ILE A 74 10.12 12.31 -5.08
N PHE A 75 10.23 12.56 -3.77
CA PHE A 75 9.12 13.11 -2.98
C PHE A 75 9.34 14.60 -2.66
N THR A 76 8.63 15.43 -3.42
CA THR A 76 8.44 16.86 -3.16
C THR A 76 7.74 17.08 -1.81
N SER A 77 7.70 18.33 -1.34
CA SER A 77 6.96 18.70 -0.12
C SER A 77 5.50 18.27 -0.17
N GLU A 78 4.84 18.41 -1.32
CA GLU A 78 3.43 18.07 -1.48
C GLU A 78 3.21 16.56 -1.47
N HIS A 79 4.11 15.76 -2.09
CA HIS A 79 4.05 14.30 -1.97
C HIS A 79 4.12 13.87 -0.50
N ARG A 80 5.02 14.45 0.29
CA ARG A 80 5.18 14.10 1.72
C ARG A 80 3.95 14.43 2.54
N LYS A 81 3.37 15.62 2.33
CA LYS A 81 2.13 16.04 3.00
C LYS A 81 1.00 15.07 2.71
N GLU A 82 0.83 14.67 1.45
CA GLU A 82 -0.24 13.75 1.06
C GLU A 82 0.00 12.32 1.54
N ILE A 83 1.25 11.85 1.56
CA ILE A 83 1.63 10.57 2.16
C ILE A 83 1.27 10.54 3.66
N LEU A 84 1.67 11.58 4.40
CA LEU A 84 1.37 11.70 5.83
C LEU A 84 -0.14 11.81 6.07
N ARG A 85 -0.86 12.61 5.28
CA ARG A 85 -2.32 12.72 5.35
C ARG A 85 -3.00 11.35 5.18
N TYR A 86 -2.55 10.55 4.22
CA TYR A 86 -3.04 9.19 4.00
C TYR A 86 -2.78 8.29 5.22
N MET A 87 -1.56 8.34 5.78
CA MET A 87 -1.21 7.55 6.97
C MET A 87 -2.06 7.91 8.18
N PHE A 88 -2.27 9.21 8.43
CA PHE A 88 -3.11 9.67 9.54
C PHE A 88 -4.57 9.28 9.38
N TYR A 89 -5.08 9.33 8.14
CA TYR A 89 -6.47 8.96 7.84
C TYR A 89 -6.73 7.46 8.09
N HIS A 90 -5.73 6.61 7.85
CA HIS A 90 -5.84 5.17 8.01
C HIS A 90 -5.24 4.62 9.31
N GLN A 91 -4.87 5.49 10.26
CA GLN A 91 -4.50 5.04 11.60
C GLN A 91 -5.76 4.57 12.32
N ASN A 92 -5.73 3.36 12.87
CA ASN A 92 -6.82 2.82 13.68
C ASN A 92 -6.96 3.61 14.99
N GLU A 93 -8.12 3.53 15.63
CA GLU A 93 -8.39 4.21 16.90
C GLU A 93 -7.43 3.82 18.03
N ASP A 94 -6.92 2.59 17.99
CA ASP A 94 -5.92 2.05 18.92
C ASP A 94 -4.50 2.61 18.69
N GLY A 95 -4.28 3.34 17.60
CA GLY A 95 -2.99 3.93 17.24
C GLY A 95 -2.15 3.10 16.26
N GLY A 96 -2.61 1.92 15.84
CA GLY A 96 -1.88 1.07 14.92
C GLY A 96 -2.37 1.11 13.47
N TRP A 97 -1.79 0.25 12.63
CA TRP A 97 -2.20 0.03 11.24
C TRP A 97 -2.30 -1.46 10.94
N GLY A 98 -3.32 -1.85 10.19
CA GLY A 98 -3.49 -3.21 9.71
C GLY A 98 -2.73 -3.51 8.42
N LEU A 99 -2.82 -4.77 7.96
CA LEU A 99 -2.25 -5.18 6.67
C LEU A 99 -2.90 -4.44 5.48
N HIS A 100 -4.15 -4.02 5.66
CA HIS A 100 -4.89 -3.19 4.73
C HIS A 100 -5.72 -2.14 5.47
N ILE A 101 -6.28 -1.17 4.76
CA ILE A 101 -7.04 -0.02 5.29
C ILE A 101 -8.25 -0.37 6.19
N GLU A 102 -8.77 -1.59 6.10
CA GLU A 102 -9.89 -2.09 6.92
C GLU A 102 -9.42 -3.11 7.97
N GLY A 103 -8.11 -3.36 8.05
CA GLY A 103 -7.52 -4.39 8.88
C GLY A 103 -7.25 -3.92 10.30
N GLN A 104 -7.34 -4.86 11.24
CA GLN A 104 -6.90 -4.65 12.62
C GLN A 104 -5.39 -4.41 12.68
N SER A 105 -4.96 -3.63 13.67
CA SER A 105 -3.57 -3.23 13.84
C SER A 105 -2.63 -4.43 14.00
N THR A 106 -1.46 -4.35 13.34
CA THR A 106 -0.45 -5.42 13.37
C THR A 106 0.93 -4.86 13.69
N MET A 107 1.79 -5.65 14.35
CA MET A 107 3.17 -5.25 14.65
C MET A 107 3.94 -4.86 13.39
N PHE A 108 3.70 -5.55 12.28
CA PHE A 108 4.33 -5.28 10.99
C PHE A 108 3.97 -3.89 10.47
N CYS A 109 2.69 -3.65 10.18
CA CYS A 109 2.26 -2.39 9.56
C CYS A 109 2.38 -1.20 10.50
N THR A 110 2.11 -1.36 11.80
CA THR A 110 2.28 -0.26 12.77
C THR A 110 3.75 0.17 12.85
N THR A 111 4.68 -0.78 12.92
CA THR A 111 6.12 -0.48 12.95
C THR A 111 6.57 0.22 11.66
N LEU A 112 6.20 -0.32 10.51
CA LEU A 112 6.60 0.25 9.22
C LEU A 112 6.05 1.66 9.01
N ASN A 113 4.77 1.90 9.32
CA ASN A 113 4.16 3.23 9.18
C ASN A 113 4.74 4.22 10.21
N TYR A 114 5.02 3.79 11.44
CA TYR A 114 5.74 4.62 12.42
C TYR A 114 7.09 5.08 11.88
N ILE A 115 7.94 4.15 11.41
CA ILE A 115 9.25 4.48 10.86
C ILE A 115 9.11 5.40 9.63
N CYS A 116 8.12 5.15 8.78
CA CYS A 116 7.87 5.98 7.61
C CYS A 116 7.58 7.44 8.00
N MET A 117 6.68 7.67 8.96
CA MET A 117 6.41 9.03 9.46
C MET A 117 7.68 9.69 10.02
N ARG A 118 8.50 8.93 10.77
CA ARG A 118 9.78 9.43 11.31
C ARG A 118 10.76 9.84 10.21
N ILE A 119 10.89 9.04 9.14
CA ILE A 119 11.75 9.36 7.99
C ILE A 119 11.24 10.60 7.24
N LEU A 120 9.91 10.78 7.16
CA LEU A 120 9.29 11.92 6.49
C LEU A 120 9.33 13.21 7.32
N GLY A 121 9.86 13.16 8.55
CA GLY A 121 10.14 14.33 9.39
C GLY A 121 9.15 14.56 10.54
N GLU A 122 8.20 13.66 10.77
CA GLU A 122 7.34 13.76 11.96
C GLU A 122 8.11 13.41 13.21
N GLU A 123 8.04 14.24 14.26
CA GLU A 123 8.70 14.02 15.55
C GLU A 123 8.17 12.77 16.30
N PRO A 124 8.88 12.22 17.32
CA PRO A 124 8.38 11.05 18.06
C PRO A 124 7.00 11.28 18.66
N ASP A 125 6.73 12.50 19.10
CA ASP A 125 5.42 12.93 19.62
C ASP A 125 4.64 13.78 18.61
N GLY A 126 5.04 13.72 17.33
CA GLY A 126 4.44 14.43 16.22
C GLY A 126 3.32 13.66 15.52
N GLY A 127 2.98 14.12 14.32
CA GLY A 127 1.85 13.65 13.52
C GLY A 127 0.51 14.25 13.97
N GLN A 128 -0.47 14.23 13.05
CA GLN A 128 -1.81 14.68 13.36
C GLN A 128 -2.39 13.86 14.53
N HIS A 129 -2.94 14.53 15.54
CA HIS A 129 -3.49 13.89 16.75
C HIS A 129 -2.48 12.97 17.49
N ASN A 130 -1.19 13.32 17.48
CA ASN A 130 -0.10 12.57 18.09
C ASN A 130 0.05 11.15 17.52
N ALA A 131 -0.16 11.00 16.21
CA ALA A 131 -0.11 9.71 15.52
C ALA A 131 1.16 8.90 15.84
N CYS A 132 2.33 9.55 15.85
CA CYS A 132 3.60 8.88 16.16
C CYS A 132 3.66 8.36 17.60
N ALA A 133 3.19 9.15 18.57
CA ALA A 133 3.18 8.73 19.98
C ALA A 133 2.25 7.54 20.20
N LYS A 134 1.05 7.57 19.60
CA LYS A 134 0.08 6.46 19.68
C LYS A 134 0.62 5.19 19.04
N ALA A 135 1.25 5.30 17.87
CA ALA A 135 1.88 4.19 17.18
C ALA A 135 2.99 3.56 18.03
N ARG A 136 3.86 4.38 18.61
CA ARG A 136 4.93 3.93 19.51
C ARG A 136 4.36 3.24 20.75
N GLN A 137 3.34 3.83 21.36
CA GLN A 137 2.67 3.25 22.53
C GLN A 137 2.06 1.88 22.19
N TRP A 138 1.34 1.78 21.07
CA TRP A 138 0.78 0.53 20.58
C TRP A 138 1.86 -0.53 20.39
N ILE A 139 3.00 -0.19 19.76
CA ILE A 139 4.13 -1.13 19.58
C ILE A 139 4.64 -1.64 20.93
N LEU A 140 4.82 -0.75 21.91
CA LEU A 140 5.32 -1.11 23.24
C LEU A 140 4.33 -2.01 24.00
N ASP A 141 3.05 -1.68 23.96
CA ASP A 141 1.99 -2.44 24.65
C ASP A 141 1.81 -3.85 24.09
N HIS A 142 2.19 -4.07 22.82
CA HIS A 142 2.13 -5.37 22.15
C HIS A 142 3.45 -6.14 22.16
N GLY A 143 4.32 -5.87 23.14
CA GLY A 143 5.56 -6.62 23.36
C GLY A 143 6.79 -6.08 22.61
N GLY A 144 6.63 -4.96 21.91
CA GLY A 144 7.70 -4.30 21.18
C GLY A 144 8.01 -4.91 19.82
N VAL A 145 8.92 -4.25 19.11
CA VAL A 145 9.25 -4.57 17.71
C VAL A 145 9.88 -5.96 17.51
N THR A 146 10.34 -6.62 18.57
CA THR A 146 10.93 -7.97 18.48
C THR A 146 9.94 -9.05 18.00
N TYR A 147 8.64 -8.81 18.16
CA TYR A 147 7.55 -9.66 17.67
C TYR A 147 7.19 -9.43 16.20
N ILE A 148 7.91 -8.55 15.50
CA ILE A 148 7.66 -8.28 14.09
C ILE A 148 7.95 -9.52 13.21
N PRO A 149 7.14 -9.80 12.17
CA PRO A 149 7.40 -10.88 11.22
C PRO A 149 8.74 -10.75 10.49
N SER A 150 9.20 -11.83 9.85
CA SER A 150 10.51 -11.90 9.17
C SER A 150 10.75 -10.78 8.15
N TRP A 151 9.75 -10.42 7.36
CA TRP A 151 9.85 -9.30 6.42
C TRP A 151 10.06 -7.96 7.12
N GLY A 152 9.47 -7.76 8.30
CA GLY A 152 9.72 -6.57 9.10
C GLY A 152 11.15 -6.55 9.63
N LYS A 153 11.63 -7.68 10.17
CA LYS A 153 13.03 -7.80 10.62
C LYS A 153 14.02 -7.47 9.51
N PHE A 154 13.76 -7.96 8.29
CA PHE A 154 14.54 -7.62 7.11
C PHE A 154 14.63 -6.10 6.87
N TRP A 155 13.50 -5.39 6.86
CA TRP A 155 13.50 -3.92 6.70
C TRP A 155 14.21 -3.18 7.84
N LEU A 156 14.04 -3.64 9.08
CA LEU A 156 14.73 -3.08 10.24
C LEU A 156 16.25 -3.28 10.17
N SER A 157 16.71 -4.44 9.71
CA SER A 157 18.13 -4.71 9.50
C SER A 157 18.71 -3.88 8.35
N ILE A 158 17.97 -3.70 7.25
CA ILE A 158 18.35 -2.79 6.16
C ILE A 158 18.53 -1.36 6.66
N LEU A 159 17.64 -0.88 7.53
CA LEU A 159 17.74 0.45 8.13
C LEU A 159 18.83 0.56 9.21
N GLY A 160 19.47 -0.55 9.59
CA GLY A 160 20.50 -0.58 10.63
C GLY A 160 19.96 -0.44 12.06
N VAL A 161 18.66 -0.59 12.27
CA VAL A 161 18.04 -0.49 13.61
C VAL A 161 17.90 -1.85 14.31
N SER A 162 18.17 -2.95 13.59
CA SER A 162 18.25 -4.31 14.13
C SER A 162 19.46 -5.03 13.58
N ASP A 163 20.07 -5.89 14.38
CA ASP A 163 21.15 -6.78 13.90
C ASP A 163 20.59 -7.78 12.87
N TRP A 164 21.36 -8.04 11.80
CA TRP A 164 21.06 -9.06 10.80
C TRP A 164 21.00 -10.47 11.39
N ALA A 165 21.72 -10.74 12.48
CA ALA A 165 21.67 -12.00 13.21
C ALA A 165 20.27 -12.33 13.76
N GLY A 166 19.39 -11.34 13.91
CA GLY A 166 17.99 -11.53 14.32
C GLY A 166 17.04 -11.95 13.19
N THR A 167 17.51 -11.96 11.94
CA THR A 167 16.71 -12.26 10.74
C THR A 167 17.07 -13.66 10.21
N ASN A 168 16.05 -14.45 9.85
CA ASN A 168 16.29 -15.74 9.22
C ASN A 168 17.05 -15.56 7.89
N PRO A 169 18.12 -16.33 7.63
CA PRO A 169 18.89 -16.16 6.41
C PRO A 169 18.06 -16.50 5.17
N ILE A 170 18.28 -15.75 4.09
CA ILE A 170 17.77 -16.04 2.75
C ILE A 170 19.00 -16.39 1.90
N PRO A 171 19.50 -17.64 1.96
CA PRO A 171 20.80 -17.99 1.39
C PRO A 171 20.74 -17.92 -0.15
N PRO A 172 21.57 -17.07 -0.79
CA PRO A 172 21.63 -17.00 -2.25
C PRO A 172 22.10 -18.32 -2.89
N GLU A 173 22.75 -19.20 -2.13
CA GLU A 173 23.21 -20.51 -2.57
C GLU A 173 22.06 -21.42 -3.04
N PHE A 174 20.81 -21.16 -2.65
CA PHE A 174 19.68 -21.92 -3.21
C PHE A 174 19.55 -21.77 -4.74
N TRP A 175 20.05 -20.68 -5.32
CA TRP A 175 20.10 -20.49 -6.77
C TRP A 175 21.17 -21.34 -7.47
N THR A 176 22.14 -21.90 -6.74
CA THR A 176 23.18 -22.76 -7.32
C THR A 176 22.81 -24.24 -7.31
N LEU A 177 21.69 -24.60 -6.68
CA LEU A 177 21.18 -25.97 -6.68
C LEU A 177 20.82 -26.40 -8.12
N PRO A 178 20.92 -27.69 -8.45
CA PRO A 178 20.32 -28.20 -9.68
C PRO A 178 18.80 -28.01 -9.70
N LEU A 179 18.22 -27.70 -10.86
CA LEU A 179 16.77 -27.47 -11.06
C LEU A 179 15.86 -28.60 -10.55
N PHE A 180 16.36 -29.84 -10.43
CA PHE A 180 15.58 -30.96 -9.92
C PHE A 180 15.42 -30.96 -8.39
N PHE A 181 16.20 -30.18 -7.65
CA PHE A 181 16.05 -30.08 -6.19
C PHE A 181 14.71 -29.42 -5.82
N PRO A 182 13.96 -29.95 -4.83
CA PRO A 182 12.65 -29.39 -4.44
C PRO A 182 12.70 -27.93 -3.98
N THR A 183 13.81 -27.49 -3.41
CA THR A 183 14.02 -26.14 -2.85
C THR A 183 14.62 -25.16 -3.84
N HIS A 184 14.81 -25.55 -5.11
CA HIS A 184 15.33 -24.64 -6.12
C HIS A 184 14.31 -23.50 -6.38
N PRO A 185 14.70 -22.22 -6.33
CA PRO A 185 13.79 -21.08 -6.49
C PRO A 185 12.92 -21.14 -7.75
N ALA A 186 13.48 -21.60 -8.89
CA ALA A 186 12.74 -21.77 -10.15
C ALA A 186 11.57 -22.78 -10.11
N ARG A 187 11.48 -23.63 -9.08
CA ARG A 187 10.35 -24.56 -8.93
C ARG A 187 9.19 -23.96 -8.15
N ASP A 188 9.40 -22.86 -7.44
CA ASP A 188 8.33 -22.16 -6.74
C ASP A 188 7.43 -21.47 -7.77
N ASN A 189 6.15 -21.87 -7.81
CA ASN A 189 5.16 -21.31 -8.72
C ASN A 189 4.95 -19.79 -8.50
N GLN A 190 5.27 -19.24 -7.33
CA GLN A 190 5.22 -17.80 -7.10
C GLN A 190 6.45 -17.05 -7.64
N GLN A 191 7.62 -17.70 -7.72
CA GLN A 191 8.86 -17.08 -8.21
C GLN A 191 9.18 -17.41 -9.67
N ARG A 192 8.38 -18.29 -10.30
CA ARG A 192 8.54 -18.70 -11.69
C ARG A 192 8.58 -17.54 -12.69
N TRP A 193 7.87 -16.45 -12.40
CA TRP A 193 7.92 -15.22 -13.22
C TRP A 193 9.31 -14.57 -13.25
N LEU A 194 10.04 -14.54 -12.13
CA LEU A 194 11.39 -13.97 -12.08
C LEU A 194 12.37 -14.75 -12.97
N VAL A 195 12.21 -16.07 -13.04
CA VAL A 195 13.06 -16.94 -13.86
C VAL A 195 12.77 -16.76 -15.35
N ASN A 196 11.49 -16.68 -15.74
CA ASN A 196 11.12 -16.48 -17.15
C ASN A 196 11.62 -15.14 -17.72
N VAL A 197 11.68 -14.08 -16.89
CA VAL A 197 12.21 -12.76 -17.29
C VAL A 197 13.72 -12.80 -17.48
N VAL A 198 14.45 -13.55 -16.65
CA VAL A 198 15.92 -13.66 -16.73
C VAL A 198 16.35 -14.57 -17.88
N ASP A 199 15.62 -15.66 -18.12
CA ASP A 199 15.99 -16.66 -19.14
C ASP A 199 15.47 -16.33 -20.55
N GLY A 200 14.74 -15.22 -20.72
CA GLY A 200 14.31 -14.74 -22.04
C GLY A 200 13.31 -15.65 -22.76
N HIS A 201 12.67 -16.57 -22.04
CA HIS A 201 11.62 -17.43 -22.58
C HIS A 201 10.27 -16.72 -22.44
N ASN A 202 9.91 -15.95 -23.48
CA ASN A 202 8.51 -15.54 -23.75
C ASN A 202 7.68 -16.72 -24.23
#